data_AF-A0A954G8U7-F1
#
_entry.id   AF-A0A954G8U7-F1
#
_cell.length_a   1.000
_cell.length_b   1.000
_cell.length_c   1.000
_cell.angle_alpha   90.00
_cell.angle_beta   90.00
_cell.angle_gamma   90.00
#
_symmetry.space_group_name_H-M   'P 1'
#
loop_
_entity.id
_entity.type
_entity.pdbx_description
1 polymer ?
#
loop_
_entity_poly.entity_id
_entity_poly.type
_entity_poly.pdbx_seq_one_letter_code
_entity_poly.pdbx_strand_id
1 'polypeptide(L)'
;MSCLIAADLHAQQTGNQRDDLKQLSDDFEDASTLKQWSRIFQTEQSNADQLEQFDIGKTKPGWMVMVPYSSTWYMDYRGVLVYKEVKGDFVVTSNIRVARRGGDGAPRSNYSLAGLMIRTPR
;
A
#
# COMPACT_ATOMS: atom_id res chain seq x y z
N MET A 1 55.73 -7.51 23.06
CA MET A 1 54.79 -6.38 22.97
C MET A 1 53.99 -6.55 21.70
N SER A 2 52.77 -7.08 21.77
CA SER A 2 51.91 -7.27 20.60
C SER A 2 50.50 -6.87 21.00
N CYS A 3 50.03 -5.76 20.47
CA CYS A 3 48.70 -5.22 20.69
C CYS A 3 47.75 -5.92 19.69
N LEU A 4 46.90 -6.82 20.17
CA LEU A 4 45.80 -7.36 19.39
C LEU A 4 44.66 -6.33 19.45
N ILE A 5 44.38 -5.70 18.31
CA ILE A 5 43.18 -4.89 18.12
C ILE A 5 42.02 -5.87 17.97
N ALA A 6 41.22 -6.03 19.03
CA ALA A 6 39.91 -6.64 18.88
C ALA A 6 39.01 -5.63 18.16
N ALA A 7 38.68 -5.91 16.90
CA ALA A 7 37.58 -5.23 16.25
C ALA A 7 36.30 -5.73 16.92
N ASP A 8 35.69 -4.88 17.76
CA ASP A 8 34.33 -5.10 18.23
C ASP A 8 33.40 -5.07 17.00
N LEU A 9 33.09 -6.26 16.49
CA LEU A 9 31.99 -6.45 15.58
C LEU A 9 30.70 -6.28 16.40
N HIS A 10 30.29 -5.04 16.63
CA HIS A 10 28.92 -4.72 16.96
C HIS A 10 28.08 -5.00 15.70
N ALA A 11 27.90 -6.29 15.38
CA ALA A 11 26.80 -6.72 14.56
C ALA A 11 25.54 -6.18 15.25
N GLN A 12 24.75 -5.39 14.52
CA GLN A 12 23.51 -4.79 14.98
C GLN A 12 22.75 -5.79 15.86
N GLN A 13 22.72 -5.55 17.17
CA GLN A 13 21.63 -6.04 17.98
C GLN A 13 20.41 -5.26 17.52
N THR A 14 19.69 -5.81 16.52
CA THR A 14 18.39 -5.31 16.09
C THR A 14 17.43 -5.51 17.26
N GLY A 15 17.28 -4.42 18.02
CA GLY A 15 16.53 -4.36 19.24
C GLY A 15 15.04 -4.69 19.07
N ASN A 16 14.49 -5.12 20.20
CA ASN A 16 13.08 -5.25 20.55
C ASN A 16 12.26 -6.33 19.84
N GLN A 17 11.30 -6.85 20.60
CA GLN A 17 10.30 -7.84 20.21
C GLN A 17 9.82 -7.52 18.79
N ARG A 18 10.20 -8.36 17.81
CA ARG A 18 9.99 -8.15 16.38
C ARG A 18 8.67 -7.47 16.11
N ASP A 19 8.71 -6.27 15.56
CA ASP A 19 7.56 -5.68 14.86
C ASP A 19 7.27 -6.58 13.66
N ASP A 20 6.49 -7.64 13.89
CA ASP A 20 6.22 -8.67 12.88
C ASP A 20 5.22 -8.14 11.87
N LEU A 21 5.75 -7.38 10.92
CA LEU A 21 4.98 -6.77 9.83
C LEU A 21 4.34 -7.79 8.89
N LYS A 22 4.61 -9.11 9.04
CA LYS A 22 3.94 -10.15 8.26
C LYS A 22 2.43 -10.06 8.35
N GLN A 23 1.89 -9.67 9.50
CA GLN A 23 0.44 -9.52 9.70
C GLN A 23 -0.17 -8.39 8.84
N LEU A 24 0.65 -7.48 8.31
CA LEU A 24 0.20 -6.44 7.39
C LEU A 24 0.15 -6.92 5.93
N SER A 25 0.75 -8.08 5.61
CA SER A 25 0.67 -8.66 4.26
C SER A 25 -0.75 -9.15 3.97
N ASP A 26 -1.10 -9.21 2.68
CA ASP A 26 -2.37 -9.72 2.21
C ASP A 26 -2.17 -10.31 0.81
N ASP A 27 -2.42 -11.60 0.66
CA ASP A 27 -2.36 -12.30 -0.62
C ASP A 27 -3.66 -12.20 -1.42
N PHE A 28 -4.70 -11.56 -0.84
CA PHE A 28 -6.00 -11.29 -1.46
C PHE A 28 -6.81 -12.55 -1.83
N GLU A 29 -6.57 -13.66 -1.14
CA GLU A 29 -7.32 -14.91 -1.27
C GLU A 29 -8.55 -14.98 -0.35
N ASP A 30 -8.60 -14.18 0.71
CA ASP A 30 -9.73 -14.10 1.63
C ASP A 30 -10.40 -12.72 1.54
N ALA A 31 -11.62 -12.68 0.98
CA ALA A 31 -12.39 -11.44 0.88
C ALA A 31 -12.67 -10.76 2.25
N SER A 32 -12.59 -11.52 3.35
CA SER A 32 -12.78 -10.99 4.70
C SER A 32 -11.67 -10.04 5.14
N THR A 33 -10.49 -10.08 4.51
CA THR A 33 -9.36 -9.18 4.79
C THR A 33 -9.60 -7.76 4.27
N LEU A 34 -10.60 -7.54 3.42
CA LEU A 34 -10.94 -6.20 2.90
C LEU A 34 -11.15 -5.17 4.02
N LYS A 35 -11.69 -5.61 5.17
CA LYS A 35 -11.90 -4.77 6.37
C LYS A 35 -10.61 -4.32 7.06
N GLN A 36 -9.47 -4.91 6.73
CA GLN A 36 -8.15 -4.55 7.27
C GLN A 36 -7.52 -3.37 6.51
N TRP A 37 -8.15 -2.92 5.43
CA TRP A 37 -7.66 -1.83 4.59
C TRP A 37 -8.46 -0.55 4.84
N SER A 38 -7.73 0.52 5.15
CA SER A 38 -8.30 1.85 5.31
C SER A 38 -8.43 2.56 3.96
N ARG A 39 -9.47 3.37 3.79
CA ARG A 39 -9.66 4.18 2.59
C ARG A 39 -9.59 5.66 2.96
N ILE A 40 -8.76 6.43 2.24
CA ILE A 40 -8.45 7.82 2.60
C ILE A 40 -9.67 8.72 2.76
N PHE A 41 -10.72 8.54 1.94
CA PHE A 41 -11.92 9.37 2.04
C PHE A 41 -12.67 9.19 3.38
N GLN A 42 -12.47 8.05 4.06
CA GLN A 42 -13.07 7.76 5.37
C GLN A 42 -12.30 8.44 6.51
N THR A 43 -11.00 8.69 6.33
CA THR A 43 -10.12 9.17 7.40
C THR A 43 -9.75 10.65 7.25
N GLU A 44 -9.68 11.19 6.04
CA GLU A 44 -9.36 12.61 5.77
C GLU A 44 -10.58 13.45 5.34
N GLN A 45 -11.80 13.02 5.66
CA GLN A 45 -13.02 13.84 5.60
C GLN A 45 -13.34 14.48 4.22
N SER A 46 -12.96 13.86 3.10
CA SER A 46 -13.26 14.41 1.77
C SER A 46 -14.73 14.24 1.35
N ASN A 47 -15.53 13.42 2.06
CA ASN A 47 -16.91 13.03 1.72
C ASN A 47 -17.10 12.51 0.27
N ALA A 48 -16.02 12.20 -0.41
CA ALA A 48 -16.00 11.77 -1.80
C ALA A 48 -15.41 10.36 -1.86
N ASP A 49 -16.25 9.35 -2.08
CA ASP A 49 -15.77 8.01 -2.39
C ASP A 49 -15.31 7.99 -3.87
N GLN A 50 -14.00 7.97 -4.10
CA GLN A 50 -13.42 7.98 -5.46
C GLN A 50 -13.28 6.58 -6.08
N LEU A 51 -13.73 5.50 -5.42
CA LEU A 51 -13.73 4.15 -6.01
C LEU A 51 -15.16 3.78 -6.43
N GLU A 52 -15.33 3.56 -7.73
CA GLU A 52 -16.53 2.95 -8.28
C GLU A 52 -16.61 1.46 -7.90
N GLN A 53 -15.45 0.79 -7.85
CA GLN A 53 -15.35 -0.61 -7.49
C GLN A 53 -14.18 -0.84 -6.55
N PHE A 54 -14.43 -1.59 -5.49
CA PHE A 54 -13.44 -2.00 -4.51
C PHE A 54 -13.81 -3.36 -3.92
N ASP A 55 -13.03 -4.40 -4.23
CA ASP A 55 -13.25 -5.75 -3.73
C ASP A 55 -11.95 -6.55 -3.65
N ILE A 56 -11.97 -7.63 -2.86
CA ILE A 56 -10.94 -8.67 -2.85
C ILE A 56 -11.57 -9.97 -3.31
N GLY A 57 -10.95 -10.63 -4.29
CA GLY A 57 -11.30 -11.97 -4.75
C GLY A 57 -12.60 -12.11 -5.55
N LYS A 58 -13.52 -11.15 -5.47
CA LYS A 58 -14.84 -11.21 -6.13
C LYS A 58 -14.74 -10.98 -7.64
N THR A 59 -14.08 -9.90 -8.05
CA THR A 59 -13.93 -9.56 -9.47
C THR A 59 -12.79 -10.35 -10.11
N LYS A 60 -11.75 -10.62 -9.33
CA LYS A 60 -10.61 -11.42 -9.75
C LYS A 60 -10.04 -12.18 -8.54
N PRO A 61 -10.08 -13.53 -8.53
CA PRO A 61 -9.51 -14.34 -7.45
C PRO A 61 -8.02 -14.02 -7.23
N GLY A 62 -7.59 -13.88 -5.97
CA GLY A 62 -6.21 -13.54 -5.60
C GLY A 62 -5.81 -12.07 -5.86
N TRP A 63 -6.78 -11.17 -6.04
CA TRP A 63 -6.51 -9.75 -6.27
C TRP A 63 -7.44 -8.84 -5.47
N MET A 64 -6.88 -7.76 -4.95
CA MET A 64 -7.62 -6.54 -4.68
C MET A 64 -7.86 -5.80 -6.00
N VAL A 65 -9.13 -5.54 -6.34
CA VAL A 65 -9.52 -4.79 -7.52
C VAL A 65 -9.99 -3.39 -7.13
N MET A 66 -9.41 -2.40 -7.79
CA MET A 66 -9.74 -0.98 -7.63
C MET A 66 -10.09 -0.39 -8.99
N VAL A 67 -11.30 0.16 -9.12
CA VAL A 67 -11.72 0.94 -10.29
C VAL A 67 -12.06 2.35 -9.83
N PRO A 68 -11.21 3.35 -10.12
CA PRO A 68 -11.45 4.71 -9.69
C PRO A 68 -12.44 5.44 -10.61
N TYR A 69 -13.22 6.35 -10.02
CA TYR A 69 -13.75 7.49 -10.77
C TYR A 69 -12.60 8.46 -11.12
N SER A 70 -12.87 9.42 -12.01
CA SER A 70 -11.95 10.54 -12.24
C SER A 70 -11.67 11.27 -10.93
N SER A 71 -10.40 11.29 -10.50
CA SER A 71 -9.97 11.86 -9.22
C SER A 71 -8.60 12.50 -9.34
N THR A 72 -8.22 13.33 -8.37
CA THR A 72 -6.98 14.11 -8.41
C THR A 72 -6.36 14.28 -7.03
N TRP A 73 -5.04 14.38 -7.00
CA TRP A 73 -4.25 14.77 -5.85
C TRP A 73 -3.70 16.18 -6.08
N TYR A 74 -4.43 17.18 -5.60
CA TYR A 74 -4.05 18.59 -5.73
C TYR A 74 -4.60 19.41 -4.57
N MET A 75 -3.74 20.14 -3.85
CA MET A 75 -4.10 20.86 -2.63
C MET A 75 -4.86 19.96 -1.63
N ASP A 76 -6.13 20.26 -1.35
CA ASP A 76 -7.00 19.50 -0.45
C ASP A 76 -7.79 18.39 -1.15
N TYR A 77 -7.75 18.31 -2.47
CA TYR A 77 -8.34 17.19 -3.19
C TYR A 77 -7.54 15.91 -2.95
N ARG A 78 -8.28 14.81 -2.79
CA ARG A 78 -7.74 13.46 -2.62
C ARG A 78 -8.18 12.57 -3.77
N GLY A 79 -7.22 11.85 -4.32
CA GLY A 79 -7.48 10.71 -5.18
C GLY A 79 -7.67 9.45 -4.35
N VAL A 80 -7.62 8.30 -5.03
CA VAL A 80 -7.70 7.01 -4.36
C VAL A 80 -6.42 6.72 -3.60
N LEU A 81 -6.57 6.35 -2.32
CA LEU A 81 -5.56 5.67 -1.53
C LEU A 81 -6.24 4.66 -0.61
N VAL A 82 -5.90 3.39 -0.81
CA VAL A 82 -6.25 2.27 0.07
C VAL A 82 -4.96 1.84 0.76
N TYR A 83 -4.95 1.78 2.09
CA TYR A 83 -3.69 1.73 2.85
C TYR A 83 -3.79 0.95 4.15
N LYS A 84 -2.61 0.60 4.66
CA LYS A 84 -2.35 0.18 6.04
C LYS A 84 -1.32 1.14 6.65
N GLU A 85 -1.43 1.40 7.94
CA GLU A 85 -0.42 2.16 8.67
C GLU A 85 0.71 1.23 9.08
N VAL A 86 1.95 1.70 8.94
CA VAL A 86 3.16 0.96 9.31
C VAL A 86 4.03 1.85 10.20
N LYS A 87 4.72 1.23 11.17
CA LYS A 87 5.70 1.89 12.03
C LYS A 87 7.03 1.15 11.93
N GLY A 88 8.13 1.88 12.18
CA GLY A 88 9.48 1.31 12.12
C GLY A 88 10.00 1.11 10.70
N ASP A 89 11.02 0.24 10.59
CA ASP A 89 11.66 -0.10 9.33
C ASP A 89 10.84 -1.15 8.59
N PHE A 90 10.54 -0.89 7.32
CA PHE A 90 9.69 -1.77 6.53
C PHE A 90 10.18 -1.93 5.09
N VAL A 91 9.75 -3.04 4.48
CA VAL A 91 9.85 -3.27 3.04
C VAL A 91 8.45 -3.58 2.52
N VAL A 92 8.05 -2.91 1.45
CA VAL A 92 6.80 -3.23 0.73
C VAL A 92 7.17 -3.80 -0.63
N THR A 93 6.56 -4.93 -0.98
CA THR A 93 6.58 -5.49 -2.32
C THR A 93 5.14 -5.81 -2.70
N SER A 94 4.77 -5.51 -3.94
CA SER A 94 3.41 -5.76 -4.43
C SER A 94 3.44 -6.14 -5.90
N ASN A 95 2.57 -7.08 -6.29
CA ASN A 95 2.29 -7.36 -7.68
C ASN A 95 1.15 -6.45 -8.14
N ILE A 96 1.46 -5.46 -8.98
CA ILE A 96 0.49 -4.46 -9.44
C ILE A 96 0.30 -4.60 -10.94
N ARG A 97 -0.96 -4.81 -11.35
CA ARG A 97 -1.37 -4.72 -12.77
C ARG A 97 -2.23 -3.49 -12.96
N VAL A 98 -1.78 -2.59 -13.82
CA VAL A 98 -2.53 -1.39 -14.22
C VAL A 98 -2.98 -1.56 -15.67
N ALA A 99 -4.27 -1.39 -15.93
CA ALA A 99 -4.84 -1.53 -17.26
C ALA A 99 -6.03 -0.58 -17.47
N ARG A 100 -6.46 -0.43 -18.73
CA ARG A 100 -7.77 0.16 -19.04
C ARG A 100 -8.90 -0.68 -18.43
N ARG A 101 -10.09 -0.08 -18.32
CA ARG A 101 -11.30 -0.73 -17.76
C ARG A 101 -11.63 -2.08 -18.40
N GLY A 102 -11.41 -2.23 -19.70
CA GLY A 102 -11.60 -3.51 -20.42
C GLY A 102 -10.48 -4.53 -20.19
N GLY A 103 -9.44 -4.20 -19.43
CA GLY A 103 -8.27 -5.04 -19.16
C GLY A 103 -7.24 -5.09 -20.31
N ASP A 104 -7.51 -4.41 -21.42
CA ASP A 104 -6.82 -4.53 -22.72
C ASP A 104 -5.60 -3.60 -22.86
N GLY A 105 -4.68 -3.62 -21.90
CA GLY A 105 -3.41 -2.89 -21.98
C GLY A 105 -3.40 -1.54 -21.24
N ALA A 106 -2.34 -0.76 -21.47
CA ALA A 106 -2.01 0.40 -20.63
C ALA A 106 -3.07 1.53 -20.68
N PRO A 107 -3.23 2.30 -19.59
CA PRO A 107 -4.03 3.52 -19.57
C PRO A 107 -3.63 4.50 -20.69
N ARG A 108 -4.60 5.19 -21.28
CA ARG A 108 -4.38 6.16 -22.38
C ARG A 108 -4.65 7.60 -22.00
N SER A 109 -5.41 7.84 -20.93
CA SER A 109 -5.72 9.19 -20.47
C SER A 109 -4.49 9.83 -19.85
N ASN A 110 -4.29 11.12 -20.11
CA ASN A 110 -3.22 11.88 -19.47
C ASN A 110 -3.35 11.81 -17.94
N TYR A 111 -2.20 11.79 -17.26
CA TYR A 111 -2.11 11.77 -15.79
C TYR A 111 -2.72 10.53 -15.11
N SER A 112 -2.89 9.42 -15.85
CA SER A 112 -3.26 8.13 -15.25
C SER A 112 -2.07 7.55 -14.48
N LEU A 113 -2.23 7.37 -13.16
CA LEU A 113 -1.19 6.87 -12.26
C LEU A 113 -1.79 5.79 -11.36
N ALA A 114 -1.02 4.74 -11.10
CA ALA A 114 -1.32 3.74 -10.08
C ALA A 114 -0.01 3.10 -9.62
N GLY A 115 0.06 2.75 -8.34
CA GLY A 115 1.27 2.22 -7.74
C GLY A 115 1.25 2.32 -6.23
N LEU A 116 2.43 2.19 -5.62
CA LEU A 116 2.61 2.37 -4.19
C LEU A 116 2.84 3.85 -3.87
N MET A 117 2.26 4.30 -2.76
CA MET A 117 2.48 5.63 -2.19
C MET A 117 2.81 5.47 -0.71
N ILE A 118 3.90 6.10 -0.28
CA ILE A 118 4.22 6.27 1.14
C ILE A 118 3.95 7.73 1.45
N ARG A 119 3.17 7.99 2.49
CA ARG A 119 2.89 9.35 2.94
C ARG A 119 2.74 9.38 4.45
N THR A 120 3.08 10.51 5.03
CA THR A 120 2.61 10.87 6.36
C THR A 120 1.17 11.37 6.22
N PRO A 121 0.22 10.83 7.00
CA PRO A 121 -1.12 11.42 7.11
C PRO A 121 -1.04 12.89 7.55
N ARG A 122 -2.09 13.67 7.27
CA ARG A 122 -2.22 15.00 7.87
C ARG A 122 -2.48 14.93 9.37
#